data_AF-A0AAW2FI02-F1
#
_entry.id   AF-A0AAW2FI02-F1
#
_cell.length_a   1.000
_cell.length_b   1.000
_cell.length_c   1.000
_cell.angle_alpha   90.00
_cell.angle_beta   90.00
_cell.angle_gamma   90.00
#
_symmetry.space_group_name_H-M   'P 1'
#
loop_
_entity.id
_entity.type
_entity.pdbx_description
1 polymer ?
#
loop_
_entity_poly.entity_id
_entity_poly.type
_entity_poly.pdbx_seq_one_letter_code
_entity_poly.pdbx_strand_id
1 'polypeptide(L)'
;MSDEQFSLVWNSFPRNLSSGLYTLLTDEHLVDVTLAAEGQILRAHKLILSVCSTYFRELFKGNSCKHPIVILKDVNYRDLSAMLHFMYQGEVNIKQEDIASFLKVAEALQIKGLTTESDEVCYKSLELSYIFYI
;
A
#
# COMPACT_ATOMS: atom_id res chain seq x y z
N MET A 1 -26.63 4.04 37.97
CA MET A 1 -26.81 4.42 36.56
C MET A 1 -25.94 3.47 35.76
N SER A 2 -26.53 2.63 34.91
CA SER A 2 -25.77 1.71 34.08
C SER A 2 -25.13 2.50 32.94
N ASP A 3 -23.80 2.56 32.90
CA ASP A 3 -23.04 3.02 31.73
C ASP A 3 -23.03 1.89 30.70
N GLU A 4 -24.12 1.77 29.95
CA GLU A 4 -24.19 0.83 28.83
C GLU A 4 -23.39 1.37 27.65
N GLN A 5 -22.43 0.58 27.18
CA GLN A 5 -21.61 0.88 26.02
C GLN A 5 -21.99 -0.02 24.85
N PHE A 6 -22.12 0.57 23.67
CA PHE A 6 -22.43 -0.14 22.43
C PHE A 6 -21.22 -0.11 21.50
N SER A 7 -20.94 -1.24 20.84
CA SER A 7 -19.94 -1.34 19.78
C SER A 7 -20.64 -1.49 18.43
N LEU A 8 -20.22 -0.69 17.45
CA LEU A 8 -20.74 -0.73 16.08
C LEU A 8 -19.63 -1.19 15.15
N VAL A 9 -19.93 -2.19 14.32
CA VAL A 9 -19.00 -2.70 13.31
C VAL A 9 -19.58 -2.43 11.93
N TRP A 10 -18.84 -1.70 11.10
CA TRP A 10 -19.17 -1.56 9.70
C TRP A 10 -18.46 -2.64 8.89
N ASN A 11 -19.13 -3.78 8.70
CA ASN A 11 -18.56 -4.96 8.05
C ASN A 11 -18.00 -4.72 6.64
N SER A 12 -18.53 -3.71 5.93
CA SER A 12 -18.08 -3.37 4.57
C SER A 12 -17.03 -2.27 4.52
N PHE A 13 -16.60 -1.73 5.67
CA PHE A 13 -15.67 -0.60 5.72
C PHE A 13 -14.34 -0.86 4.98
N PRO A 14 -13.63 -2.00 5.18
CA PRO A 14 -12.36 -2.24 4.48
C PRO A 14 -12.52 -2.24 2.94
N ARG A 15 -13.57 -2.89 2.43
CA ARG A 15 -13.88 -2.92 0.99
C ARG A 15 -14.24 -1.53 0.47
N ASN A 16 -15.07 -0.79 1.21
CA ASN A 16 -15.45 0.57 0.84
C ASN A 16 -14.24 1.50 0.79
N LEU A 17 -13.34 1.39 1.78
CA LEU A 17 -12.10 2.17 1.84
C LEU A 17 -11.18 1.85 0.67
N SER A 18 -10.88 0.57 0.42
CA SER A 18 -10.03 0.14 -0.71
C SER A 18 -10.62 0.61 -2.05
N SER A 19 -11.91 0.38 -2.29
CA SER A 19 -12.58 0.82 -3.52
C SER A 19 -12.58 2.35 -3.65
N GLY A 20 -12.84 3.09 -2.58
CA GLY A 20 -12.84 4.55 -2.61
C GLY A 20 -11.46 5.13 -2.90
N LEU A 21 -10.41 4.58 -2.29
CA LEU A 21 -9.02 4.97 -2.54
C LEU A 21 -8.59 4.66 -3.97
N TYR A 22 -9.05 3.54 -4.53
CA TYR A 22 -8.79 3.22 -5.93
C TYR A 22 -9.52 4.17 -6.89
N THR A 23 -10.77 4.55 -6.61
CA THR A 23 -11.46 5.58 -7.39
C THR A 23 -10.71 6.91 -7.35
N LEU A 24 -10.21 7.33 -6.18
CA LEU A 24 -9.39 8.55 -6.08
C LEU A 24 -8.11 8.45 -6.90
N LEU A 25 -7.49 7.27 -6.97
CA LEU A 25 -6.33 7.03 -7.81
C LEU A 25 -6.68 7.14 -9.30
N THR A 26 -7.76 6.51 -9.75
CA THR A 26 -8.17 6.52 -11.16
C THR A 26 -8.59 7.91 -11.63
N ASP A 27 -9.21 8.69 -10.74
CA ASP A 27 -9.63 10.07 -11.00
C ASP A 27 -8.49 11.08 -10.79
N GLU A 28 -7.29 10.61 -10.42
CA GLU A 28 -6.13 11.42 -10.05
C GLU A 28 -6.41 12.49 -8.97
N HIS A 29 -7.36 12.22 -8.07
CA HIS A 29 -7.67 13.09 -6.95
C HIS A 29 -6.75 12.81 -5.78
N LEU A 30 -6.30 13.88 -5.10
CA LEU A 30 -5.42 13.80 -3.92
C LEU A 30 -4.07 13.11 -4.14
N VAL A 31 -3.72 12.76 -5.39
CA VAL A 31 -2.41 12.23 -5.73
C VAL A 31 -1.32 13.27 -5.44
N ASP A 32 -0.31 12.85 -4.70
CA ASP A 32 0.73 13.72 -4.13
C ASP A 32 2.15 13.19 -4.39
N VAL A 33 2.29 12.22 -5.30
CA VAL A 33 3.56 11.71 -5.81
C VAL A 33 3.40 11.19 -7.25
N THR A 34 4.48 11.24 -8.02
CA THR A 34 4.61 10.61 -9.33
C THR A 34 5.74 9.58 -9.31
N LEU A 35 5.48 8.36 -9.76
CA LEU A 35 6.48 7.32 -9.98
C LEU A 35 6.81 7.28 -11.47
N ALA A 36 8.09 7.24 -11.82
CA ALA A 36 8.55 7.18 -13.20
C ALA A 36 9.38 5.90 -13.43
N ALA A 37 9.03 5.14 -14.47
CA ALA A 37 9.71 3.92 -14.88
C ALA A 37 9.65 3.79 -16.41
N GLU A 38 10.75 3.39 -17.05
CA GLU A 38 10.86 3.22 -18.51
C GLU A 38 10.33 4.42 -19.34
N GLY A 39 10.57 5.65 -18.87
CA GLY A 39 10.11 6.86 -19.54
C GLY A 39 8.60 7.13 -19.44
N GLN A 40 7.86 6.27 -18.73
CA GLN A 40 6.44 6.44 -18.42
C GLN A 40 6.25 6.84 -16.96
N ILE A 41 5.06 7.37 -16.64
CA ILE A 41 4.75 7.89 -15.30
C ILE A 41 3.42 7.33 -14.77
N LEU A 42 3.35 7.16 -13.46
CA LEU A 42 2.15 6.81 -12.70
C LEU A 42 1.98 7.81 -11.56
N ARG A 43 0.77 8.29 -11.33
CA ARG A 43 0.44 9.12 -10.16
C ARG A 43 -0.07 8.24 -9.05
N ALA A 44 0.20 8.61 -7.81
CA ALA A 44 -0.21 7.83 -6.64
C ALA A 44 -0.33 8.70 -5.40
N HIS A 45 -0.80 8.08 -4.31
CA HIS A 45 -0.82 8.65 -2.96
C HIS A 45 0.39 8.14 -2.16
N LYS A 46 1.20 9.05 -1.61
CA LYS A 46 2.30 8.76 -0.69
C LYS A 46 1.83 7.92 0.49
N LEU A 47 0.63 8.19 1.00
CA LEU A 47 0.02 7.46 2.10
C LEU A 47 -0.05 5.96 1.81
N ILE A 48 -0.62 5.58 0.66
CA ILE A 48 -0.82 4.18 0.28
C ILE A 48 0.53 3.51 0.03
N LEU A 49 1.42 4.17 -0.71
CA LEU A 49 2.78 3.68 -0.92
C LEU A 49 3.51 3.45 0.43
N SER A 50 3.38 4.35 1.40
CA SER A 50 4.04 4.23 2.72
C SER A 50 3.48 3.11 3.59
N VAL A 51 2.18 2.82 3.47
CA VAL A 51 1.54 1.72 4.20
C VAL A 51 2.04 0.38 3.67
N CYS A 52 2.11 0.25 2.34
CA CYS A 52 2.43 -0.99 1.64
C CYS A 52 3.94 -1.23 1.46
N SER A 53 4.80 -0.22 1.61
CA SER A 53 6.24 -0.33 1.36
C SER A 53 7.07 0.37 2.44
N THR A 54 8.03 -0.34 3.02
CA THR A 54 9.01 0.25 3.96
C THR A 54 9.94 1.21 3.24
N TYR A 55 10.36 0.89 2.01
CA TYR A 55 11.13 1.77 1.13
C TYR A 55 10.46 3.13 0.92
N PHE A 56 9.20 3.15 0.45
CA PHE A 56 8.49 4.41 0.19
C PHE A 56 8.21 5.18 1.46
N ARG A 57 7.92 4.48 2.57
CA ARG A 57 7.71 5.13 3.87
C ARG A 57 8.94 5.91 4.31
N GLU A 58 10.12 5.31 4.26
CA GLU A 58 11.36 6.00 4.63
C GLU A 58 11.72 7.08 3.59
N LEU A 59 11.45 6.84 2.30
CA LEU A 59 11.67 7.84 1.24
C LEU A 59 10.87 9.13 1.47
N PHE A 60 9.62 9.03 1.96
CA PHE A 60 8.75 10.20 2.15
C PHE A 60 8.86 10.85 3.53
N LYS A 61 9.37 10.14 4.54
CA LYS A 61 9.48 10.63 5.93
C LYS A 61 10.26 11.94 6.09
N GLY A 62 11.27 12.17 5.25
CA GLY A 62 12.12 13.36 5.28
C GLY A 62 11.88 14.35 4.14
N ASN A 63 10.90 14.10 3.27
CA ASN A 63 10.75 14.87 2.03
C ASN A 63 9.68 15.96 2.18
N SER A 64 10.12 17.23 2.26
CA SER A 64 9.22 18.39 2.32
C SER A 64 8.59 18.75 0.96
N CYS A 65 8.93 18.03 -0.11
CA CYS A 65 8.35 18.25 -1.43
C CYS A 65 6.87 17.84 -1.45
N LYS A 66 6.03 18.78 -1.91
CA LYS A 66 4.58 18.55 -2.05
C LYS A 66 4.27 17.41 -3.02
N HIS A 67 4.98 17.33 -4.14
CA HIS A 67 4.74 16.34 -5.20
C HIS A 67 6.05 15.84 -5.82
N PRO A 68 6.80 14.94 -5.15
CA PRO A 68 8.05 14.42 -5.67
C PRO A 68 7.82 13.51 -6.89
N ILE A 69 8.79 13.50 -7.80
CA ILE A 69 8.87 12.53 -8.88
C ILE A 69 9.95 11.51 -8.49
N VAL A 70 9.55 10.27 -8.26
CA VAL A 70 10.43 9.16 -7.89
C VAL A 70 10.77 8.37 -9.15
N ILE A 71 12.04 8.37 -9.55
CA ILE A 71 12.51 7.65 -10.73
C ILE A 71 13.01 6.27 -10.30
N LEU A 72 12.32 5.22 -10.74
CA LEU A 72 12.64 3.83 -10.44
C LEU A 72 13.44 3.26 -11.61
N LYS A 73 14.77 3.20 -11.43
CA LYS A 73 15.67 2.58 -12.39
C LYS A 73 15.52 1.06 -12.32
N ASP A 74 15.65 0.41 -13.47
CA ASP A 74 15.65 -1.06 -13.61
C ASP A 74 14.33 -1.73 -13.15
N VAL A 75 13.25 -0.94 -13.06
CA VAL A 75 11.87 -1.39 -12.87
C VAL A 75 11.14 -1.16 -14.18
N ASN A 76 10.46 -2.19 -14.69
CA ASN A 76 9.63 -2.03 -15.88
C ASN A 76 8.27 -1.43 -15.53
N TYR A 77 7.69 -0.69 -16.47
CA TYR A 77 6.43 0.03 -16.24
C TYR A 77 5.26 -0.92 -15.96
N ARG A 78 5.24 -2.10 -16.59
CA ARG A 78 4.17 -3.10 -16.42
C ARG A 78 4.12 -3.59 -14.97
N ASP A 79 5.26 -4.01 -14.43
CA ASP A 79 5.37 -4.52 -13.06
C ASP A 79 5.08 -3.40 -12.05
N LEU A 80 5.53 -2.17 -12.32
CA LEU A 80 5.20 -1.04 -11.46
C LEU A 80 3.69 -0.74 -11.44
N SER A 81 3.04 -0.80 -12.61
CA SER A 81 1.59 -0.62 -12.71
C SER A 81 0.84 -1.75 -11.99
N ALA A 82 1.29 -2.99 -12.12
CA ALA A 82 0.74 -4.14 -11.41
C ALA A 82 0.94 -4.02 -9.90
N MET A 83 2.09 -3.53 -9.44
CA MET A 83 2.37 -3.25 -8.04
C MET A 83 1.42 -2.22 -7.47
N LEU A 84 1.20 -1.12 -8.21
CA LEU A 84 0.28 -0.09 -7.77
C LEU A 84 -1.14 -0.64 -7.66
N HIS A 85 -1.58 -1.49 -8.61
CA HIS A 85 -2.87 -2.16 -8.50
C HIS A 85 -2.96 -3.04 -7.25
N PHE A 86 -1.94 -3.87 -7.02
CA PHE A 86 -1.84 -4.71 -5.82
C PHE A 86 -1.92 -3.90 -4.52
N MET A 87 -1.24 -2.76 -4.43
CA MET A 87 -1.26 -1.91 -3.23
C MET A 87 -2.64 -1.34 -2.90
N TYR A 88 -3.47 -1.04 -3.90
CA TYR A 88 -4.79 -0.44 -3.68
C TYR A 88 -5.90 -1.46 -3.52
N GLN A 89 -5.79 -2.61 -4.22
CA GLN A 89 -6.82 -3.65 -4.21
C GLN A 89 -6.51 -4.79 -3.24
N GLY A 90 -5.25 -4.96 -2.84
CA GLY A 90 -4.77 -6.11 -2.06
C GLY A 90 -4.59 -7.38 -2.88
N GLU A 91 -4.88 -7.34 -4.18
CA GLU A 91 -4.74 -8.46 -5.12
C GLU A 91 -4.36 -7.96 -6.52
N VAL A 92 -3.77 -8.84 -7.32
CA VAL A 92 -3.43 -8.56 -8.73
C VAL A 92 -3.35 -9.87 -9.51
N ASN A 93 -3.75 -9.84 -10.77
CA ASN A 93 -3.64 -10.97 -11.70
C ASN A 93 -2.43 -10.76 -12.62
N ILE A 94 -1.48 -11.69 -12.59
CA ILE A 94 -0.21 -11.60 -13.34
C ILE A 94 0.01 -12.90 -14.10
N LYS A 95 0.59 -12.80 -15.29
CA LYS A 95 0.93 -13.97 -16.10
C LYS A 95 2.10 -14.74 -15.49
N GLN A 96 2.16 -16.03 -15.75
CA GLN A 96 3.22 -16.89 -15.23
C GLN A 96 4.61 -16.43 -15.68
N GLU A 97 4.74 -15.91 -16.91
CA GLU A 97 6.00 -15.37 -17.41
C GLU A 97 6.46 -14.08 -16.70
N ASP A 98 5.53 -13.30 -16.15
CA ASP A 98 5.79 -11.99 -15.55
C ASP A 98 5.98 -12.08 -14.01
N ILE A 99 5.66 -13.22 -13.38
CA ILE A 99 5.70 -13.37 -11.90
C ILE A 99 7.09 -13.14 -11.32
N ALA A 100 8.14 -13.60 -12.00
CA ALA A 100 9.51 -13.50 -11.50
C ALA A 100 10.01 -12.06 -11.50
N SER A 101 9.69 -11.28 -12.55
CA SER A 101 10.05 -9.87 -12.61
C SER A 101 9.22 -9.05 -11.62
N PHE A 102 7.92 -9.34 -11.50
CA PHE A 102 7.04 -8.73 -10.51
C PHE A 102 7.57 -8.89 -9.08
N LEU A 103 7.89 -10.13 -8.65
CA LEU A 103 8.41 -10.38 -7.31
C LEU A 103 9.78 -9.72 -7.07
N LYS A 104 10.63 -9.63 -8.11
CA LYS A 104 11.90 -8.89 -8.02
C LYS A 104 11.67 -7.40 -7.76
N VAL A 105 10.68 -6.79 -8.40
CA VAL A 105 10.28 -5.40 -8.13
C VAL A 105 9.69 -5.27 -6.73
N ALA A 106 8.92 -6.27 -6.27
CA ALA A 106 8.35 -6.29 -4.93
C ALA A 106 9.44 -6.24 -3.85
N GLU A 107 10.47 -7.06 -4.04
CA GLU A 107 11.64 -7.11 -3.15
C GLU A 107 12.40 -5.78 -3.17
N ALA A 108 12.68 -5.23 -4.35
CA ALA A 108 13.39 -3.96 -4.48
C ALA A 108 12.65 -2.78 -3.83
N LEU A 109 11.31 -2.81 -3.85
CA LEU A 109 10.46 -1.80 -3.23
C LEU A 109 10.01 -2.20 -1.82
N GLN A 110 10.46 -3.34 -1.28
CA GLN A 110 10.12 -3.84 0.06
C GLN A 110 8.60 -3.85 0.31
N ILE A 111 7.85 -4.49 -0.59
CA ILE A 111 6.38 -4.53 -0.57
C ILE A 111 5.86 -5.55 0.45
N LYS A 112 5.13 -5.07 1.45
CA LYS A 112 4.46 -5.91 2.45
C LYS A 112 3.54 -6.94 1.82
N GLY A 113 3.55 -8.15 2.37
CA GLY A 113 2.77 -9.28 1.86
C GLY A 113 3.38 -9.98 0.65
N LEU A 114 4.44 -9.41 0.03
CA LEU A 114 5.17 -10.03 -1.08
C LEU A 114 6.67 -10.24 -0.79
N THR A 115 7.20 -9.62 0.27
CA THR A 115 8.59 -9.75 0.71
C THR A 115 8.67 -10.37 2.10
N THR A 116 9.75 -11.10 2.38
CA THR A 116 9.98 -11.78 3.66
C THR A 116 10.48 -10.87 4.78
N GLU A 117 10.51 -9.55 4.60
CA GLU A 117 10.83 -8.63 5.69
C GLU A 117 9.86 -8.87 6.85
N SER A 118 10.42 -9.43 7.92
CA SER A 118 9.75 -9.75 9.17
C SER A 118 9.04 -8.51 9.71
N ASP A 119 7.71 -8.48 9.57
CA ASP A 119 6.83 -7.64 10.37
C ASP A 119 6.87 -8.12 11.85
N GLU A 120 8.06 -8.16 12.47
CA GLU A 120 8.14 -7.92 13.90
C GLU A 120 7.88 -6.43 14.09
N VAL A 121 6.60 -6.10 14.21
CA VAL A 121 5.98 -4.90 14.80
C VAL A 121 4.78 -4.48 13.93
N CYS A 122 3.64 -5.15 14.13
CA CYS A 122 2.30 -4.51 14.21
C CYS A 122 1.15 -5.43 14.69
N TYR A 123 1.39 -6.59 15.34
CA TYR A 123 0.28 -7.37 15.94
C TYR A 123 0.43 -7.71 17.43
N LYS A 124 1.49 -7.27 18.13
CA LYS A 124 1.60 -7.52 19.59
C LYS A 124 1.04 -6.43 20.51
N SER A 125 0.46 -5.35 20.00
CA SER A 125 -0.09 -4.29 20.86
C SER A 125 -1.62 -4.24 20.97
N LEU A 126 -2.37 -5.18 20.36
CA LEU A 126 -3.83 -5.21 20.47
C LEU A 126 -4.44 -6.59 20.82
N GLU A 127 -3.63 -7.66 20.98
CA GLU A 127 -4.15 -8.96 21.42
C GLU A 127 -4.04 -9.26 22.93
N LEU A 128 -3.48 -8.36 23.75
CA LEU A 128 -3.42 -8.58 25.21
C LEU A 128 -4.46 -7.80 26.04
N SER A 129 -5.35 -7.04 25.40
CA SER A 129 -6.42 -6.33 26.13
C SER A 129 -7.85 -6.80 25.82
N TYR A 130 -8.05 -7.79 24.93
CA TYR A 130 -9.40 -8.20 24.50
C TYR A 130 -9.71 -9.71 24.58
N ILE A 131 -8.86 -10.53 25.21
CA ILE A 131 -9.20 -11.95 25.51
C ILE A 131 -9.19 -12.18 27.03
N PHE A 132 -9.99 -11.38 27.74
CA PHE A 132 -10.54 -11.71 29.07
C PHE A 132 -11.95 -11.10 29.17
N TYR A 133 -12.83 -11.50 28.24
CA TYR A 133 -14.30 -11.39 28.23
C TYR A 133 -14.68 -11.82 26.80
N ILE A 134 -15.07 -13.06 26.49
CA ILE A 134 -16.17 -13.90 27.00
C ILE A 134 -15.74 -15.37 26.81
#